data_AF-F9HGM7-F1
#
_entry.id   AF-F9HGM7-F1
#
_cell.length_a   1.000
_cell.length_b   1.000
_cell.length_c   1.000
_cell.angle_alpha   90.00
_cell.angle_beta   90.00
_cell.angle_gamma   90.00
#
_symmetry.space_group_name_H-M   'P 1'
#
loop_
_entity.id
_entity.type
_entity.pdbx_description
1 polymer ?
#
loop_
_entity_poly.entity_id
_entity_poly.type
_entity_poly.pdbx_seq_one_letter_code
_entity_poly.pdbx_strand_id
1 'polypeptide(L)' 'MNKTGMGLGASIVSNNILKNKANIKWIFREDSVDELDNGWRFFPK' A
#
# COMPACT_ATOMS: atom_id res chain seq x y z
N MET A 1 22.40 12.19 3.17
CA MET A 1 22.20 10.92 3.89
C MET A 1 21.34 10.03 2.99
N ASN A 2 21.93 8.99 2.41
CA ASN A 2 21.14 7.99 1.67
C ASN A 2 20.36 7.16 2.71
N LYS A 3 19.06 7.45 2.86
CA LYS A 3 18.14 6.55 3.56
C LYS A 3 17.88 5.38 2.62
N THR A 4 18.81 4.43 2.58
CA THR A 4 18.60 3.14 1.91
C THR A 4 17.63 2.32 2.76
N GLY A 5 16.35 2.70 2.73
CA GLY A 5 15.32 1.77 3.15
C GLY A 5 15.46 0.54 2.26
N MET A 6 15.75 -0.63 2.85
CA MET A 6 15.43 -1.90 2.19
C MET A 6 14.04 -1.72 1.58
N GLY A 7 13.81 -2.13 0.33
CA GLY A 7 12.60 -1.84 -0.47
C GLY A 7 11.25 -2.37 0.07
N LEU A 8 11.07 -2.30 1.38
CA LEU A 8 10.00 -2.73 2.27
C LEU A 8 9.33 -1.46 2.84
N GLY A 9 8.81 -0.59 1.98
CA GLY A 9 7.93 0.50 2.40
C GLY A 9 6.52 -0.03 2.70
N ALA A 10 5.75 0.68 3.52
CA ALA A 10 4.34 0.42 3.77
C ALA A 10 3.48 0.74 2.54
N SER A 11 2.32 0.09 2.43
CA SER A 11 1.33 0.34 1.38
C SER A 11 -0.04 0.60 2.01
N ILE A 12 -0.91 1.32 1.31
CA ILE A 12 -2.29 1.52 1.76
C ILE A 12 -3.14 0.34 1.27
N VAL A 13 -3.78 -0.36 2.21
CA VAL A 13 -4.64 -1.52 1.96
C VAL A 13 -5.97 -1.33 2.65
N SER A 14 -7.08 -1.58 1.95
CA SER A 14 -8.40 -1.55 2.58
C SER A 14 -8.52 -2.58 3.70
N ASN A 15 -9.11 -2.17 4.82
CA ASN A 15 -9.34 -3.03 5.98
C ASN A 15 -10.24 -4.25 5.66
N ASN A 16 -11.11 -4.16 4.63
CA ASN A 16 -11.92 -5.29 4.21
C ASN A 16 -11.08 -6.43 3.63
N ILE A 17 -9.98 -6.12 2.95
CA ILE A 17 -9.04 -7.13 2.44
C ILE A 17 -8.32 -7.78 3.63
N LEU A 18 -7.80 -6.98 4.56
CA LEU A 18 -7.07 -7.48 5.75
C LEU A 18 -7.96 -8.33 6.67
N LYS A 19 -9.25 -8.01 6.76
CA LYS A 19 -10.25 -8.78 7.53
C LYS A 19 -10.90 -9.91 6.73
N ASN A 20 -10.40 -10.20 5.52
CA ASN A 20 -10.93 -11.25 4.64
C ASN A 20 -12.46 -11.12 4.37
N LYS A 21 -12.94 -9.87 4.25
CA LYS A 21 -14.35 -9.54 3.96
C LYS A 21 -14.61 -9.23 2.48
N ALA A 22 -13.55 -9.00 1.69
CA ALA A 22 -13.66 -8.72 0.27
C ALA A 22 -12.36 -9.09 -0.46
N ASN A 23 -12.50 -9.46 -1.74
CA ASN A 23 -11.37 -9.72 -2.63
C ASN A 23 -10.81 -8.41 -3.19
N ILE A 24 -9.51 -8.41 -3.51
CA ILE A 24 -8.86 -7.30 -4.22
C ILE A 24 -9.49 -7.16 -5.62
N LYS A 25 -9.78 -5.93 -6.02
CA LYS A 25 -10.24 -5.57 -7.37
C LYS A 25 -9.33 -4.58 -8.06
N TRP A 26 -8.79 -3.62 -7.31
CA TRP A 26 -7.98 -2.55 -7.86
C TRP A 26 -6.62 -2.52 -7.18
N ILE A 27 -5.59 -2.41 -8.01
CA ILE A 27 -4.20 -2.23 -7.60
C ILE A 27 -3.65 -1.08 -8.44
N PHE A 28 -3.20 -0.01 -7.79
CA PHE A 28 -2.61 1.13 -8.48
C PHE A 28 -1.58 1.82 -7.60
N ARG A 29 -0.83 2.74 -8.22
CA ARG A 29 0.23 3.49 -7.56
C ARG A 29 -0.09 4.98 -7.60
N GLU A 30 0.03 5.63 -6.45
CA GLU A 30 -0.09 7.08 -6.29
C GLU A 30 1.20 7.64 -5.70
N ASP A 31 1.28 8.96 -5.63
CA ASP A 31 2.33 9.63 -4.88
C ASP A 31 2.32 9.17 -3.41
N SER A 32 3.52 8.95 -2.88
CA SER A 32 3.71 8.57 -1.49
C SER A 32 3.19 9.67 -0.56
N VAL A 33 2.43 9.28 0.47
CA VAL A 33 1.89 10.24 1.47
C VAL A 33 2.81 10.47 2.67
N ASP A 34 3.83 9.64 2.85
CA ASP A 34 4.86 9.75 3.91
C ASP A 34 6.15 9.02 3.50
N GLU A 35 7.25 9.24 4.22
CA GLU A 35 8.57 8.63 3.97
C GLU A 35 8.54 7.09 3.97
N LEU A 36 7.58 6.49 4.70
CA LEU A 36 7.43 5.04 4.76
C LEU A 36 6.49 4.49 3.68
N ASP A 37 5.64 5.31 3.06
CA ASP A 37 4.68 4.85 2.05
C ASP A 37 5.37 4.63 0.70
N ASN A 38 5.20 3.44 0.12
CA ASN A 38 5.77 3.08 -1.17
C ASN A 38 4.88 3.47 -2.38
N GLY A 39 3.71 4.05 -2.11
CA GLY A 39 2.75 4.54 -3.10
C GLY A 39 1.74 3.49 -3.58
N TRP A 40 1.87 2.22 -3.19
CA TRP A 40 0.93 1.19 -3.61
C TRP A 40 -0.40 1.29 -2.86
N ARG A 41 -1.49 1.06 -3.60
CA ARG A 41 -2.88 1.08 -3.14
C ARG A 41 -3.60 -0.21 -3.51
N PHE A 42 -4.29 -0.81 -2.55
CA PHE A 42 -5.05 -2.05 -2.74
C PHE A 42 -6.49 -1.85 -2.28
N PHE A 43 -7.44 -1.90 -3.23
CA PHE A 43 -8.85 -1.69 -2.96
C PHE A 43 -9.72 -2.90 -3.33
N PRO A 44 -10.78 -3.16 -2.55
CA PRO A 44 -11.64 -4.33 -2.73
C PRO A 44 -12.64 -4.15 -3.87
N LYS A 45 -13.28 -5.26 -4.28
CA LYS A 45 -14.46 -5.25 -5.15
C LYS A 45 -15.69 -4.65 -4.49
#